data_AF-A0A9D7BQJ8-F1
#
_entry.id   AF-A0A9D7BQJ8-F1
#
_cell.length_a   1.000
_cell.length_b   1.000
_cell.length_c   1.000
_cell.angle_alpha   90.00
_cell.angle_beta   90.00
_cell.angle_gamma   90.00
#
_symmetry.space_group_name_H-M   'P 1'
#
loop_
_entity.id
_entity.type
_entity.pdbx_description
1 polymer ?
#
loop_
_entity_poly.entity_id
_entity_poly.type
_entity_poly.pdbx_seq_one_letter_code
_entity_poly.pdbx_strand_id
1 'polypeptide(L)'
;MFLFSFTCATTARTLIATITDQSGVPIAGLGLPVLYWRINAGLYTAATGTSLGGGQYSFTFGAGVGVGDVVSYYIVAQDGAGTANVGSFPSLGASGFTANPPLASTPPTTPSSYPIATTLPFWYVHCRWSGYVSYTYGSYQ
;
A
#
# COMPACT_ATOMS: atom_id res chain seq x y z
N MET A 1 13.01 19.00 6.10
CA MET A 1 11.66 19.53 6.37
C MET A 1 10.69 18.36 6.30
N PHE A 2 10.24 17.85 7.45
CA PHE A 2 9.34 16.70 7.52
C PHE A 2 7.91 17.20 7.24
N LEU A 3 7.39 16.91 6.05
CA LEU A 3 5.97 17.12 5.75
C LEU A 3 5.19 15.96 6.37
N PHE A 4 4.43 16.25 7.43
CA PHE A 4 3.36 15.38 7.88
C PHE A 4 2.37 15.19 6.72
N SER A 5 2.32 13.99 6.15
CA SER A 5 1.44 13.68 5.01
C SER A 5 0.04 13.34 5.51
N PHE A 6 -0.78 14.36 5.74
CA PHE A 6 -2.21 14.22 6.01
C PHE A 6 -3.03 14.73 4.83
N THR A 7 -4.32 14.42 4.82
CA THR A 7 -5.19 14.81 3.72
C THR A 7 -6.60 15.13 4.18
N CYS A 8 -7.29 16.02 3.47
CA CYS A 8 -8.66 16.43 3.79
C CYS A 8 -9.72 15.79 2.87
N ALA A 9 -9.30 15.05 1.85
CA ALA A 9 -10.24 14.39 0.94
C ALA A 9 -10.79 13.09 1.56
N THR A 10 -12.08 12.88 1.39
CA THR A 10 -12.83 11.72 1.89
C THR A 10 -13.16 10.70 0.80
N THR A 11 -12.75 10.99 -0.44
CA THR A 11 -12.86 10.08 -1.57
C THR A 11 -11.70 9.09 -1.62
N ALA A 12 -11.90 8.00 -2.35
CA ALA A 12 -10.86 7.02 -2.62
C ALA A 12 -9.65 7.65 -3.33
N ARG A 13 -8.48 7.05 -3.14
CA ARG A 13 -7.18 7.57 -3.56
C ARG A 13 -6.41 6.53 -4.31
N THR A 14 -5.53 6.99 -5.20
CA THR A 14 -4.67 6.13 -6.01
C THR A 14 -3.23 6.24 -5.54
N LEU A 15 -2.67 5.15 -5.01
CA LEU A 15 -1.24 4.98 -4.76
C LEU A 15 -0.57 4.31 -5.94
N ILE A 16 0.51 4.92 -6.41
CA ILE A 16 1.43 4.28 -7.34
C ILE A 16 2.64 3.83 -6.53
N ALA A 17 2.86 2.52 -6.51
CA ALA A 17 4.06 1.93 -5.93
C ALA A 17 4.96 1.40 -7.04
N THR A 18 6.25 1.67 -6.92
CA THR A 18 7.28 0.95 -7.67
C THR A 18 7.65 -0.29 -6.87
N ILE A 19 7.50 -1.46 -7.46
CA ILE A 19 7.79 -2.78 -6.91
C ILE A 19 8.63 -3.52 -7.96
N THR A 20 9.88 -3.79 -7.62
CA THR A 20 10.84 -4.43 -8.53
C THR A 20 11.47 -5.63 -7.86
N ASP A 21 11.57 -6.73 -8.59
CA ASP A 21 12.32 -7.92 -8.22
C ASP A 21 13.16 -8.39 -9.42
N GLN A 22 14.28 -9.09 -9.17
CA GLN A 22 15.17 -9.59 -10.22
C GLN A 22 14.50 -10.63 -11.14
N SER A 23 13.64 -11.49 -10.59
CA SER A 23 12.82 -12.44 -11.35
C SER A 23 11.58 -11.80 -11.99
N GLY A 24 11.32 -10.54 -11.66
CA GLY A 24 10.13 -9.80 -12.05
C GLY A 24 9.00 -9.90 -11.03
N VAL A 25 7.95 -9.14 -11.25
CA VAL A 25 6.73 -9.13 -10.43
C VAL A 25 5.55 -9.39 -11.38
N PRO A 26 4.54 -10.18 -10.99
CA PRO A 26 3.41 -10.46 -11.88
C PRO A 26 2.70 -9.18 -12.35
N ILE A 27 2.37 -9.13 -13.63
CA ILE A 27 1.69 -7.98 -14.27
C ILE A 27 0.21 -8.25 -14.60
N ALA A 28 -0.26 -9.47 -14.37
CA ALA A 28 -1.64 -9.90 -14.57
C ALA A 28 -1.96 -11.16 -13.72
N GLY A 29 -3.24 -11.49 -13.60
CA GLY A 29 -3.71 -12.70 -12.93
C GLY A 29 -3.73 -12.60 -11.40
N LEU A 30 -3.91 -13.74 -10.73
CA LEU A 30 -4.04 -13.82 -9.28
C LEU A 30 -2.77 -13.39 -8.53
N GLY A 31 -1.65 -13.29 -9.24
CA GLY A 31 -0.37 -12.96 -8.63
C GLY A 31 -0.04 -11.47 -8.55
N LEU A 32 -0.93 -10.62 -9.04
CA LEU A 32 -0.78 -9.17 -8.93
C LEU A 32 -0.57 -8.74 -7.47
N PRO A 33 0.29 -7.75 -7.21
CA PRO A 33 0.42 -7.15 -5.89
C PRO A 33 -0.94 -6.71 -5.33
N VAL A 34 -1.10 -6.83 -4.01
CA VAL A 34 -2.35 -6.46 -3.31
C VAL A 34 -2.03 -5.49 -2.18
N LEU A 35 -2.72 -4.36 -2.16
CA LEU A 35 -2.71 -3.42 -1.05
C LEU A 35 -3.83 -3.78 -0.08
N TYR A 36 -3.48 -4.02 1.18
CA TYR A 36 -4.43 -4.23 2.26
C TYR A 36 -4.51 -2.96 3.09
N TRP A 37 -5.71 -2.42 3.28
CA TRP A 37 -5.93 -1.18 4.02
C TRP A 37 -7.09 -1.29 4.99
N ARG A 38 -7.07 -0.50 6.06
CA ARG A 38 -8.16 -0.39 7.03
C ARG A 38 -8.36 1.04 7.47
N ILE A 39 -9.55 1.32 7.97
CA ILE A 39 -9.88 2.57 8.66
C ILE A 39 -9.77 2.31 10.16
N ASN A 40 -8.96 3.11 10.86
CA ASN A 40 -8.70 3.01 12.29
C ASN A 40 -8.26 1.58 12.67
N ALA A 41 -8.94 0.95 13.63
CA ALA A 41 -8.70 -0.43 14.07
C ALA A 41 -9.60 -1.47 13.38
N GLY A 42 -10.21 -1.11 12.23
CA GLY A 42 -11.11 -2.00 11.48
C GLY A 42 -10.42 -3.19 10.80
N LEU A 43 -11.21 -3.97 10.08
CA LEU A 43 -10.72 -5.09 9.26
C LEU A 43 -9.97 -4.57 8.01
N TYR A 44 -8.97 -5.33 7.58
CA TYR A 44 -8.26 -5.03 6.33
C TYR A 44 -9.12 -5.41 5.12
N THR A 45 -9.27 -4.44 4.21
CA THR A 45 -9.87 -4.58 2.88
C THR A 45 -8.77 -4.69 1.85
N ALA A 46 -8.93 -5.60 0.88
CA ALA A 46 -7.97 -5.78 -0.20
C ALA A 46 -8.27 -4.84 -1.39
N ALA A 47 -7.22 -4.31 -1.99
CA ALA A 47 -7.23 -3.59 -3.25
C ALA A 47 -6.13 -4.17 -4.15
N THR A 48 -6.52 -4.95 -5.16
CA THR A 48 -5.59 -5.54 -6.12
C THR A 48 -4.99 -4.45 -7.01
N GLY A 49 -3.68 -4.50 -7.21
CA GLY A 49 -2.95 -3.53 -8.03
C GLY A 49 -3.19 -3.74 -9.52
N THR A 50 -3.17 -2.65 -10.28
CA THR A 50 -3.13 -2.68 -11.74
C THR A 50 -1.71 -2.36 -12.19
N SER A 51 -1.09 -3.21 -13.02
CA SER A 51 0.24 -2.93 -13.54
C SER A 51 0.21 -1.76 -14.53
N LEU A 52 1.13 -0.82 -14.35
CA LEU A 52 1.40 0.29 -15.27
C LEU A 52 2.63 0.04 -16.15
N GLY A 53 3.26 -1.14 -16.01
CA GLY A 53 4.57 -1.44 -16.61
C GLY A 53 5.75 -0.90 -15.79
N GLY A 54 6.97 -1.36 -16.11
CA GLY A 54 8.21 -0.89 -15.46
C GLY A 54 8.26 -1.10 -13.95
N GLY A 55 7.58 -2.13 -13.42
CA GLY A 55 7.47 -2.39 -11.99
C GLY A 55 6.53 -1.45 -11.24
N GLN A 56 5.78 -0.57 -11.93
CA GLN A 56 4.82 0.31 -11.29
C GLN A 56 3.42 -0.33 -11.21
N TYR A 57 2.77 -0.17 -10.06
CA TYR A 57 1.44 -0.67 -9.79
C TYR A 57 0.58 0.41 -9.16
N SER A 58 -0.64 0.59 -9.69
CA SER A 58 -1.64 1.49 -9.12
C SER A 58 -2.64 0.75 -8.24
N PHE A 59 -2.96 1.33 -7.08
CA PHE A 59 -3.91 0.80 -6.11
C PHE A 59 -4.93 1.88 -5.76
N THR A 60 -6.22 1.58 -5.84
CA THR A 60 -7.28 2.50 -5.42
C THR A 60 -7.89 2.05 -4.10
N PHE A 61 -7.82 2.88 -3.06
CA PHE A 61 -8.24 2.53 -1.70
C PHE A 61 -8.65 3.76 -0.87
N GLY A 62 -9.14 3.56 0.36
CA GLY A 62 -9.51 4.65 1.25
C GLY A 62 -10.90 5.23 0.98
N ALA A 63 -11.79 4.47 0.35
CA ALA A 63 -13.20 4.84 0.24
C ALA A 63 -13.89 4.75 1.61
N GLY A 64 -14.89 5.62 1.86
CA GLY A 64 -15.69 5.56 3.08
C GLY A 64 -15.03 6.16 4.33
N VAL A 65 -13.95 6.92 4.16
CA VAL A 65 -13.28 7.61 5.27
C VAL A 65 -13.97 8.93 5.61
N GLY A 66 -14.06 9.24 6.90
CA GLY A 66 -14.50 10.50 7.45
C GLY A 66 -13.33 11.33 7.99
N VAL A 67 -13.61 12.60 8.32
CA VAL A 67 -12.65 13.45 9.02
C VAL A 67 -12.36 12.88 10.41
N GLY A 68 -11.07 12.80 10.78
CA GLY A 68 -10.59 12.21 12.02
C GLY A 68 -10.12 10.76 11.88
N ASP A 69 -10.45 10.10 10.77
CA ASP A 69 -10.02 8.73 10.53
C ASP A 69 -8.52 8.64 10.23
N VAL A 70 -7.93 7.49 10.57
CA VAL A 70 -6.58 7.11 10.14
C VAL A 70 -6.70 5.92 9.21
N VAL A 71 -6.19 6.06 7.98
CA VAL A 71 -6.05 4.92 7.08
C VAL A 71 -4.69 4.29 7.31
N SER A 72 -4.68 2.99 7.62
CA SER A 72 -3.46 2.16 7.68
C SER A 72 -3.43 1.19 6.52
N TYR A 73 -2.28 1.02 5.87
CA TYR A 73 -2.14 0.15 4.73
C TYR A 73 -0.75 -0.51 4.64
N TYR A 74 -0.70 -1.64 3.95
CA TYR A 74 0.52 -2.33 3.55
C TYR A 74 0.29 -3.02 2.20
N ILE A 75 1.37 -3.28 1.46
CA ILE A 75 1.32 -3.97 0.17
C ILE A 75 1.95 -5.35 0.33
N VAL A 76 1.34 -6.37 -0.24
CA VAL A 76 1.92 -7.71 -0.39
C VAL A 76 2.15 -7.98 -1.87
N ALA A 77 3.32 -8.49 -2.21
CA ALA A 77 3.69 -8.86 -3.57
C ALA A 77 4.38 -10.22 -3.58
N GLN A 78 4.31 -10.89 -4.72
CA GLN A 78 5.13 -12.05 -5.03
C GLN A 78 6.07 -11.73 -6.19
N ASP A 79 7.12 -12.51 -6.32
CA ASP A 79 8.04 -12.46 -7.45
C ASP A 79 7.62 -13.39 -8.61
N GLY A 80 8.43 -13.45 -9.66
CA GLY A 80 8.21 -14.27 -10.85
C GLY A 80 8.89 -15.64 -10.82
N ALA A 81 9.40 -16.08 -9.66
CA ALA A 81 10.14 -17.34 -9.53
C ALA A 81 9.22 -18.57 -9.67
N GLY A 82 9.80 -19.72 -10.03
CA GLY A 82 9.05 -20.99 -10.16
C GLY A 82 8.40 -21.45 -8.85
N THR A 83 9.05 -21.15 -7.72
CA THR A 83 8.44 -21.15 -6.39
C THR A 83 8.42 -19.71 -5.91
N ALA A 84 7.24 -19.09 -5.92
CA ALA A 84 7.11 -17.67 -5.65
C ALA A 84 7.60 -17.28 -4.25
N ASN A 85 8.46 -16.26 -4.18
CA ASN A 85 8.78 -15.59 -2.94
C ASN A 85 7.78 -14.46 -2.70
N VAL A 86 7.21 -14.40 -1.49
CA VAL A 86 6.16 -13.45 -1.14
C VAL A 86 6.63 -12.62 0.03
N GLY A 87 6.42 -11.31 -0.04
CA GLY A 87 6.71 -10.41 1.07
C GLY A 87 5.80 -9.19 1.08
N SER A 88 5.99 -8.34 2.08
CA SER A 88 5.17 -7.15 2.26
C SER A 88 5.99 -5.91 2.56
N PHE A 89 5.38 -4.75 2.31
CA PHE A 89 5.89 -3.47 2.74
C PHE A 89 4.80 -2.66 3.46
N PRO A 90 5.08 -2.16 4.68
CA PRO A 90 6.22 -2.51 5.56
C PRO A 90 6.28 -4.01 5.88
N SER A 91 7.45 -4.57 6.22
CA SER A 91 7.63 -6.02 6.43
C SER A 91 7.67 -6.47 7.90
N LEU A 92 7.99 -5.58 8.84
CA LEU A 92 8.24 -5.96 10.23
C LEU A 92 6.97 -6.55 10.87
N GLY A 93 7.12 -7.76 11.43
CA GLY A 93 6.04 -8.49 12.10
C GLY A 93 5.04 -9.19 11.17
N ALA A 94 5.15 -8.99 9.86
CA ALA A 94 4.30 -9.68 8.90
C ALA A 94 4.71 -11.15 8.75
N SER A 95 3.73 -12.05 8.64
CA SER A 95 3.98 -13.49 8.45
C SER A 95 2.80 -14.23 7.82
N GLY A 96 3.00 -15.52 7.52
CA GLY A 96 1.99 -16.40 6.95
C GLY A 96 1.61 -16.00 5.52
N PHE A 97 2.62 -15.90 4.66
CA PHE A 97 2.45 -15.41 3.30
C PHE A 97 1.87 -16.46 2.35
N THR A 98 0.99 -16.04 1.43
CA THR A 98 0.51 -16.86 0.31
C THR A 98 0.72 -16.14 -1.01
N ALA A 99 0.95 -16.86 -2.10
CA ALA A 99 1.29 -16.27 -3.38
C ALA A 99 0.06 -15.93 -4.23
N ASN A 100 -1.02 -16.72 -4.20
CA ASN A 100 -2.15 -16.57 -5.13
C ASN A 100 -3.50 -16.57 -4.38
N PRO A 101 -4.01 -15.40 -3.94
CA PRO A 101 -3.41 -14.07 -4.08
C PRO A 101 -2.25 -13.80 -3.09
N PRO A 102 -1.38 -12.79 -3.36
CA PRO A 102 -0.40 -12.28 -2.41
C PRO A 102 -1.10 -11.79 -1.14
N LEU A 103 -0.85 -12.47 -0.01
CA LEU A 103 -1.44 -12.13 1.30
C LEU A 103 -0.41 -12.34 2.40
N ALA A 104 -0.51 -11.58 3.49
CA ALA A 104 0.11 -11.89 4.78
C ALA A 104 -1.01 -12.18 5.79
N SER A 105 -1.10 -13.40 6.32
CA SER A 105 -2.16 -13.75 7.28
C SER A 105 -1.99 -13.05 8.63
N THR A 106 -0.74 -12.70 8.98
CA THR A 106 -0.43 -11.74 10.04
C THR A 106 0.07 -10.45 9.40
N PRO A 107 -0.66 -9.32 9.55
CA PRO A 107 -0.24 -8.03 9.02
C PRO A 107 1.03 -7.48 9.69
N PRO A 108 1.72 -6.51 9.05
CA PRO A 108 2.83 -5.79 9.67
C PRO A 108 2.41 -5.09 10.97
N THR A 109 3.31 -5.04 11.96
CA THR A 109 3.04 -4.38 13.26
C THR A 109 2.98 -2.85 13.13
N THR A 110 3.71 -2.29 12.17
CA THR A 110 3.76 -0.85 11.90
C THR A 110 3.45 -0.59 10.41
N PRO A 111 2.18 -0.68 9.98
CA PRO A 111 1.79 -0.38 8.61
C PRO A 111 1.98 1.11 8.29
N SER A 112 2.09 1.44 6.99
CA SER A 112 2.05 2.84 6.55
C SER A 112 0.69 3.45 6.87
N SER A 113 0.64 4.74 7.18
CA SER A 113 -0.63 5.39 7.50
C SER A 113 -0.68 6.86 7.09
N TYR A 114 -1.91 7.35 6.90
CA TYR A 114 -2.19 8.78 6.77
C TYR A 114 -3.50 9.13 7.47
N PRO A 115 -3.56 10.25 8.20
CA PRO A 115 -4.80 10.72 8.80
C PRO A 115 -5.62 11.56 7.82
N ILE A 116 -6.94 11.52 8.00
CA ILE A 116 -7.90 12.42 7.37
C ILE A 116 -8.13 13.61 8.31
N ALA A 117 -7.64 14.78 7.93
CA ALA A 117 -7.74 16.00 8.74
C ALA A 117 -8.87 16.92 8.24
N THR A 118 -9.34 17.80 9.12
CA THR A 118 -10.13 18.96 8.69
C THR A 118 -9.29 19.85 7.78
N THR A 119 -9.94 20.51 6.83
CA THR A 119 -9.32 21.66 6.14
C THR A 119 -9.08 22.74 7.19
N LEU A 120 -7.83 22.96 7.59
CA LEU A 120 -7.49 24.09 8.46
C LEU A 120 -7.68 25.38 7.65
N PRO A 121 -8.36 26.39 8.21
CA PRO A 121 -8.51 27.64 7.49
C PRO A 121 -7.19 28.45 7.59
N PHE A 122 -6.88 29.08 6.46
CA PHE A 122 -5.99 30.23 6.27
C PHE A 122 -4.51 29.99 5.81
N TRP A 123 -4.34 30.39 4.54
CA TRP A 123 -3.20 30.86 3.73
C TRP A 123 -1.93 30.05 3.44
N TYR A 124 -1.52 28.98 4.12
CA TYR A 124 -0.36 28.20 3.60
C TYR A 124 -0.20 26.77 4.14
N VAL A 125 -1.24 25.95 4.13
CA VAL A 125 -1.07 24.49 4.30
C VAL A 125 -1.89 23.78 3.24
N HIS A 126 -1.22 23.32 2.19
CA HIS A 126 -1.85 22.46 1.21
C HIS A 126 -1.96 21.06 1.84
N CYS A 127 -3.18 20.52 1.99
CA CYS A 127 -3.42 19.13 2.38
C CYS A 127 -2.99 18.20 1.22
N ARG A 128 -1.68 18.13 0.95
CA ARG A 128 -1.13 17.43 -0.20
C ARG A 128 -0.64 16.07 0.23
N TRP A 129 -1.33 15.04 -0.23
CA TRP A 129 -0.83 13.69 -0.19
C TRP A 129 0.20 13.50 -1.31
N SER A 130 1.37 12.92 -1.00
CA SER A 130 2.37 12.54 -1.99
C SER A 130 2.17 11.07 -2.35
N GLY A 131 1.62 10.82 -3.54
CA GLY A 131 1.14 9.50 -3.96
C GLY A 131 2.16 8.53 -4.51
N TYR A 132 3.41 8.71 -4.13
CA TYR A 132 4.53 7.94 -4.64
C TYR A 132 5.26 7.31 -3.47
N VAL A 133 5.23 5.99 -3.42
CA VAL A 133 6.07 5.20 -2.50
C VAL A 133 6.95 4.32 -3.37
N SER A 134 8.27 4.55 -3.31
CA SER A 134 9.24 3.66 -3.96
C SER A 134 9.62 2.57 -2.96
N TYR A 135 9.39 1.32 -3.33
CA TYR A 135 9.79 0.16 -2.55
C TYR A 135 10.66 -0.74 -3.42
N THR A 136 11.91 -0.95 -3.02
CA THR A 136 12.75 -1.98 -3.62
C THR A 136 12.48 -3.27 -2.84
N TYR A 137 11.92 -4.29 -3.50
CA TYR A 137 11.88 -5.63 -2.93
C TYR A 137 13.32 -6.13 -2.89
N GLY A 138 13.90 -6.15 -1.69
CA GLY A 138 15.21 -6.73 -1.45
C GLY A 138 15.06 -8.24 -1.46
N SER A 139 15.72 -8.89 -2.42
CA SER A 139 15.93 -10.34 -2.46
C SER A 139 16.26 -10.86 -1.07
N TYR A 140 15.35 -11.60 -0.46
CA TYR A 140 15.70 -12.49 0.63
C TYR A 140 16.42 -13.68 -0.02
N GLN A 141 17.76 -13.63 0.01
CA GLN A 141 18.57 -14.84 -0.01
C GLN A 141 18.39 -15.58 1.31
#